data_AF-A0A0D9QPF4-F1
#
_entry.id   AF-A0A0D9QPF4-F1
#
_cell.length_a   1.000
_cell.length_b   1.000
_cell.length_c   1.000
_cell.angle_alpha   90.00
_cell.angle_beta   90.00
_cell.angle_gamma   90.00
#
_symmetry.space_group_name_H-M   'P 1'
#
loop_
_entity.id
_entity.type
_entity.pdbx_description
1 polymer ?
#
loop_
_entity_poly.entity_id
_entity_poly.type
_entity_poly.pdbx_seq_one_letter_code
_entity_poly.pdbx_strand_id
1 'polypeptide(L)'
;MDENKKVFYSYVDNMHRKNEEIHRIMDMKEKIKKEEQKKIEESQRIIKNNQVSIDTVDEAHKAKELTCVNLKKDISIQKRKLQNLNTLLGELPDVIEGEERKYCEFKKKSRKEIDELMKTLESPPYTNSADEVWDKIKECQSNTDQLNSAIYEAHGELTQLKTKCNSSQEKFRDLVEVERNKNQKLKKISATLQFIQNLKKGTNGKANDEGDLKKKLEEINDLYR
;
A
#
# COMPACT_ATOMS: atom_id res chain seq x y z
N MET A 1 10.14 -35.40 104.24
CA MET A 1 9.40 -34.86 103.08
C MET A 1 8.88 -36.06 102.32
N ASP A 2 7.56 -36.22 102.27
CA ASP A 2 6.87 -37.39 101.71
C ASP A 2 7.37 -37.70 100.28
N GLU A 3 7.79 -38.94 99.99
CA GLU A 3 8.38 -39.35 98.71
C GLU A 3 7.53 -38.90 97.52
N ASN A 4 6.19 -38.97 97.68
CA ASN A 4 5.21 -38.57 96.68
C ASN A 4 5.27 -37.07 96.33
N LYS A 5 5.59 -36.20 97.29
CA LYS A 5 5.75 -34.76 97.02
C LYS A 5 7.01 -34.47 96.21
N LYS A 6 8.11 -35.18 96.45
CA LYS A 6 9.34 -35.03 95.64
C LYS A 6 9.13 -35.44 94.19
N VAL A 7 8.42 -36.55 93.96
CA VAL A 7 8.08 -37.02 92.61
C VAL A 7 7.21 -36.00 91.88
N PHE A 8 6.22 -35.42 92.56
CA PHE A 8 5.35 -34.39 91.99
C PHE A 8 6.12 -33.11 91.61
N TYR A 9 6.94 -32.57 92.52
CA TYR A 9 7.73 -31.37 92.21
C TYR A 9 8.75 -31.61 91.07
N SER A 10 9.39 -32.78 91.05
CA SER A 10 10.31 -33.16 89.97
C SER A 10 9.58 -33.26 88.62
N TYR A 11 8.36 -33.79 88.60
CA TYR A 11 7.54 -33.83 87.39
C TYR A 11 7.18 -32.42 86.90
N VAL A 12 6.73 -31.54 87.80
CA VAL A 12 6.38 -30.14 87.47
C VAL A 12 7.59 -29.36 86.95
N ASP A 13 8.75 -29.47 87.59
CA ASP A 13 10.00 -28.83 87.13
C ASP A 13 10.43 -29.33 85.75
N ASN A 14 10.27 -30.64 85.50
CA ASN A 14 10.61 -31.24 84.21
C ASN A 14 9.64 -30.77 83.10
N MET A 15 8.35 -30.58 83.43
CA MET A 15 7.37 -30.00 82.51
C MET A 15 7.67 -28.54 82.20
N HIS A 16 8.09 -27.75 83.19
CA HIS A 16 8.51 -26.36 82.97
C HIS A 16 9.74 -26.26 82.08
N ARG A 17 10.77 -27.09 82.29
CA ARG A 17 11.95 -27.14 81.41
C ARG A 17 11.58 -27.50 79.97
N LYS A 18 10.74 -28.52 79.78
CA LYS A 18 10.27 -28.90 78.45
C LYS A 18 9.49 -27.77 77.78
N ASN A 19 8.67 -27.05 78.53
CA ASN A 19 7.90 -25.93 78.00
C ASN A 19 8.82 -24.77 77.57
N GLU A 20 9.83 -24.43 78.38
CA GLU A 20 10.85 -23.45 78.01
C GLU A 20 11.63 -23.86 76.76
N GLU A 21 11.99 -25.14 76.64
CA GLU A 21 12.70 -25.67 75.47
C GLU A 21 11.84 -25.57 74.20
N ILE A 22 10.54 -25.89 74.29
CA ILE A 22 9.58 -25.72 73.20
C ILE A 22 9.48 -24.25 72.78
N HIS A 23 9.40 -23.31 73.73
CA HIS A 23 9.37 -21.87 73.43
C HIS A 23 10.65 -21.39 72.74
N ARG A 24 11.83 -21.84 73.18
CA ARG A 24 13.11 -21.51 72.51
C ARG A 24 13.16 -22.04 71.08
N ILE A 25 12.65 -23.25 70.84
CA ILE A 25 12.57 -23.84 69.49
C ILE A 25 11.60 -23.04 68.62
N MET A 26 10.44 -22.63 69.16
CA MET A 26 9.49 -21.79 68.44
C MET A 26 10.10 -20.45 68.05
N ASP A 27 10.78 -19.77 68.97
CA ASP A 27 11.45 -18.49 68.71
C ASP A 27 12.51 -18.61 67.61
N MET A 28 13.31 -19.70 67.63
CA MET A 28 14.27 -19.97 66.56
C MET A 28 13.57 -20.21 65.21
N LYS A 29 12.51 -21.02 65.17
CA LYS A 29 11.75 -21.25 63.94
C LYS A 29 11.11 -19.98 63.40
N GLU A 30 10.62 -19.10 64.27
CA GLU A 30 10.02 -17.84 63.86
C GLU A 30 11.07 -16.87 63.30
N LYS A 31 12.27 -16.83 63.88
CA LYS A 31 13.41 -16.07 63.33
C LYS A 31 13.79 -16.56 61.94
N ILE A 32 13.94 -17.88 61.76
CA ILE A 32 14.24 -18.50 60.45
C ILE A 32 13.16 -18.14 59.44
N LYS A 33 11.87 -18.24 59.82
CA LYS A 33 10.76 -17.90 58.93
C LYS A 33 10.80 -16.43 58.49
N LYS A 34 11.14 -15.50 59.38
CA LYS A 34 11.28 -14.08 59.05
C LYS A 34 12.47 -13.81 58.11
N GLU A 35 13.59 -14.51 58.29
CA GLU A 35 14.75 -14.40 57.39
C GLU A 35 14.46 -14.95 55.99
N GLU A 36 13.84 -16.13 55.89
CA GLU A 36 13.44 -16.70 54.60
C GLU A 36 12.41 -15.81 53.88
N GLN A 37 11.46 -15.22 54.61
CA GLN A 37 10.50 -14.28 54.05
C GLN A 37 11.21 -13.04 53.45
N LYS A 38 12.23 -12.49 54.14
CA LYS A 38 13.03 -11.38 53.60
C LYS A 38 13.78 -11.77 52.33
N LYS A 39 14.35 -12.98 52.26
CA LYS A 39 15.02 -13.48 51.04
C LYS A 39 14.04 -13.61 49.88
N ILE A 40 12.81 -14.06 50.13
CA ILE A 40 11.77 -14.16 49.10
C ILE A 40 11.39 -12.76 48.59
N GLU A 41 11.19 -11.79 49.48
CA GLU A 41 10.85 -10.40 49.11
C GLU A 41 11.97 -9.74 48.30
N GLU A 42 13.23 -9.94 48.70
CA GLU A 42 14.39 -9.45 47.97
C GLU A 42 14.49 -10.11 46.58
N SER A 43 14.30 -11.42 46.49
CA SER A 43 14.27 -12.14 45.22
C SER A 43 13.17 -11.63 44.30
N GLN A 44 11.95 -11.41 44.80
CA GLN A 44 10.85 -10.83 44.02
C GLN A 44 11.18 -9.42 43.51
N ARG A 45 11.83 -8.59 44.34
CA ARG A 45 12.27 -7.26 43.94
C ARG A 45 13.31 -7.33 42.82
N ILE A 46 14.28 -8.24 42.91
CA ILE A 46 15.29 -8.47 41.86
C ILE A 46 14.63 -8.94 40.57
N ILE A 47 13.71 -9.92 40.64
CA ILE A 47 12.96 -10.42 39.47
C ILE A 47 12.24 -9.27 38.77
N LYS A 48 11.55 -8.41 39.53
CA LYS A 48 10.82 -7.27 38.98
C LYS A 48 11.76 -6.28 38.28
N ASN A 49 12.91 -5.98 38.87
CA ASN A 49 13.89 -5.07 38.27
C ASN A 49 14.52 -5.66 36.99
N ASN A 50 14.80 -6.97 37.00
CA ASN A 50 15.29 -7.66 35.82
C ASN A 50 14.26 -7.65 34.68
N GLN A 51 12.97 -7.83 35.00
CA GLN A 51 11.90 -7.74 34.01
C GLN A 51 11.86 -6.37 33.33
N VAL A 52 11.90 -5.28 34.11
CA VAL A 52 11.94 -3.91 33.56
C VAL A 52 13.15 -3.73 32.63
N SER A 53 14.29 -4.30 33.01
CA SER A 53 15.52 -4.21 32.21
C SER A 53 15.40 -4.98 30.89
N ILE A 54 14.81 -6.18 30.92
CA ILE A 54 14.52 -6.98 29.72
C ILE A 54 13.56 -6.23 28.79
N ASP A 55 12.46 -5.71 29.33
CA ASP A 55 11.45 -4.98 28.55
C ASP A 55 12.07 -3.75 27.86
N THR A 56 12.93 -3.02 28.58
CA THR A 56 13.63 -1.85 28.03
C THR A 56 14.57 -2.23 26.88
N VAL A 57 15.30 -3.35 27.00
CA VAL A 57 16.19 -3.85 25.94
C VAL A 57 15.38 -4.29 24.72
N ASP A 58 14.26 -4.98 24.93
CA ASP A 58 13.37 -5.42 23.85
C ASP A 58 12.76 -4.23 23.09
N GLU A 59 12.33 -3.19 23.81
CA GLU A 59 11.83 -1.95 23.20
C GLU A 59 12.91 -1.26 22.37
N ALA A 60 14.13 -1.13 22.92
CA ALA A 60 15.26 -0.56 22.20
C ALA A 60 15.60 -1.38 20.94
N HIS A 61 15.51 -2.71 21.01
CA HIS A 61 15.72 -3.57 19.85
C HIS A 61 14.65 -3.36 18.78
N LYS A 62 13.36 -3.34 19.14
CA LYS A 62 12.25 -3.09 18.21
C LYS A 62 12.38 -1.72 17.54
N ALA A 63 12.79 -0.68 18.29
CA ALA A 63 13.03 0.65 17.74
C ALA A 63 14.18 0.66 16.71
N LYS A 64 15.27 -0.06 16.98
CA LYS A 64 16.39 -0.22 16.04
C LYS A 64 15.98 -0.96 14.77
N GLU A 65 15.18 -2.02 14.89
CA GLU A 65 14.66 -2.76 13.74
C GLU A 65 13.80 -1.87 12.84
N LEU A 66 12.88 -1.11 13.44
CA LEU A 66 12.03 -0.19 12.70
C LEU A 66 12.87 0.87 11.97
N THR A 67 13.89 1.41 12.65
CA THR A 67 14.84 2.38 12.05
C THR A 67 15.57 1.76 10.86
N CYS A 68 16.05 0.52 10.98
CA CYS A 68 16.72 -0.19 9.90
C CYS A 68 15.80 -0.41 8.69
N VAL A 69 14.54 -0.80 8.91
CA VAL A 69 13.54 -0.96 7.85
C VAL A 69 13.30 0.38 7.13
N ASN A 70 13.15 1.47 7.89
CA ASN A 70 12.95 2.80 7.32
C ASN A 70 14.15 3.24 6.47
N LEU A 71 15.38 3.06 6.98
CA LEU A 71 16.60 3.39 6.24
C LEU A 71 16.71 2.59 4.93
N LYS A 72 16.39 1.28 4.95
CA LYS A 72 16.36 0.45 3.74
C LYS A 72 15.35 0.97 2.70
N LYS A 73 14.17 1.41 3.16
CA LYS A 73 13.15 2.01 2.30
C LYS A 73 13.63 3.31 1.68
N ASP A 74 14.25 4.19 2.47
CA ASP A 74 14.77 5.48 1.99
C ASP A 74 15.88 5.28 0.96
N ILE A 75 16.82 4.36 1.21
CA ILE A 75 17.86 3.98 0.23
C ILE A 75 17.23 3.48 -1.08
N SER A 76 16.20 2.63 -0.99
CA SER A 76 15.49 2.13 -2.19
C SER A 76 14.85 3.26 -3.00
N ILE A 77 14.23 4.23 -2.32
CA ILE A 77 13.62 5.40 -2.97
C ILE A 77 14.69 6.26 -3.64
N GLN A 78 15.78 6.56 -2.95
CA GLN A 78 16.87 7.36 -3.51
C GLN A 78 17.52 6.67 -4.70
N LYS A 79 17.73 5.35 -4.64
CA LYS A 79 18.25 4.56 -5.75
C LYS A 79 17.35 4.65 -6.99
N ARG A 80 16.02 4.54 -6.80
CA ARG A 80 15.06 4.70 -7.91
C ARG A 80 15.07 6.10 -8.50
N LYS A 81 15.12 7.15 -7.66
CA LYS A 81 15.23 8.53 -8.13
C LYS A 81 16.48 8.73 -8.97
N LEU A 82 17.62 8.21 -8.52
CA LEU A 82 18.89 8.31 -9.24
C LEU A 82 18.85 7.57 -10.59
N GLN A 83 18.26 6.37 -10.62
CA GLN A 83 18.07 5.62 -11.86
C GLN A 83 17.22 6.39 -12.87
N ASN A 84 16.07 6.94 -12.44
CA ASN A 84 15.22 7.74 -13.30
C ASN A 84 15.94 8.98 -13.84
N LEU A 85 16.72 9.65 -12.99
CA LEU A 85 17.46 10.85 -13.39
C LEU A 85 18.56 10.50 -14.41
N ASN A 86 19.25 9.38 -14.22
CA ASN A 86 20.21 8.87 -15.20
C ASN A 86 19.54 8.51 -16.53
N THR A 87 18.35 7.91 -16.51
CA THR A 87 17.59 7.63 -17.74
C THR A 87 17.25 8.92 -18.48
N LEU A 88 16.69 9.92 -17.79
CA LEU A 88 16.36 11.21 -18.39
C LEU A 88 17.60 11.93 -18.95
N LEU A 89 18.72 11.89 -18.23
CA LEU A 89 19.98 12.45 -18.73
C LEU A 89 20.52 11.69 -19.94
N GLY A 90 20.31 10.38 -20.01
CA GLY A 90 20.68 9.55 -21.15
C GLY A 90 19.82 9.84 -22.39
N GLU A 91 18.54 10.18 -22.20
CA GLU A 91 17.59 10.52 -23.28
C GLU A 91 17.74 11.96 -23.77
N LEU A 92 18.32 12.86 -22.97
CA LEU A 92 18.42 14.28 -23.28
C LEU A 92 19.14 14.59 -24.61
N PRO A 93 20.28 13.95 -24.95
CA PRO A 93 20.96 14.19 -26.23
C PRO A 93 20.09 13.85 -27.43
N ASP A 94 19.36 12.73 -27.38
CA ASP A 94 18.49 12.28 -28.48
C ASP A 94 17.33 13.26 -28.69
N VAL A 95 16.77 13.79 -27.59
CA VAL A 95 15.72 14.83 -27.65
C VAL A 95 16.27 16.12 -28.26
N ILE A 96 17.45 16.56 -27.84
CA ILE A 96 18.10 17.77 -28.39
C ILE A 96 18.36 17.59 -29.89
N GLU A 97 18.94 16.47 -30.30
CA GLU A 97 19.22 16.17 -31.70
C GLU A 97 17.94 16.10 -32.54
N GLY A 98 16.87 15.53 -31.99
CA GLY A 98 15.55 15.49 -32.61
C GLY A 98 14.96 16.89 -32.84
N GLU A 99 15.06 17.79 -31.86
CA GLU A 99 14.61 19.18 -32.00
C GLU A 99 15.48 19.98 -32.97
N GLU A 100 16.79 19.79 -32.97
CA GLU A 100 17.69 20.40 -33.95
C GLU A 100 17.35 19.97 -35.39
N ARG A 101 17.04 18.68 -35.60
CA ARG A 101 16.58 18.17 -36.90
C ARG A 101 15.27 18.83 -37.34
N LYS A 102 14.27 18.91 -36.46
CA LYS A 102 12.99 19.59 -36.74
C LYS A 102 13.21 21.06 -37.13
N TYR A 103 14.08 21.76 -36.39
CA TYR A 103 14.40 23.15 -36.69
C TYR A 103 15.11 23.30 -38.05
N CYS A 104 16.02 22.38 -38.38
CA CYS A 104 16.68 22.37 -39.69
C CYS A 104 15.70 22.11 -40.84
N GLU A 105 14.75 21.19 -40.67
CA GLU A 105 13.69 20.92 -41.64
C GLU A 105 12.78 22.14 -41.82
N PHE A 106 12.36 22.78 -40.72
CA PHE A 106 11.59 24.01 -40.76
C PHE A 106 12.32 25.09 -41.55
N LYS A 107 13.61 25.33 -41.26
CA LYS A 107 14.42 26.32 -41.98
C LYS A 107 14.53 26.04 -43.47
N LYS A 108 14.68 24.76 -43.86
CA LYS A 108 14.69 24.36 -45.29
C LYS A 108 13.33 24.63 -45.94
N LYS A 109 12.23 24.28 -45.27
CA LYS A 109 10.88 24.52 -45.76
C LYS A 109 10.60 26.00 -45.95
N SER A 110 10.91 26.82 -44.95
CA SER A 110 10.72 28.28 -45.05
C SER A 110 11.57 28.90 -46.16
N ARG A 111 12.81 28.44 -46.38
CA ARG A 111 13.61 28.90 -47.53
C ARG A 111 12.96 28.55 -48.85
N LYS A 112 12.44 27.33 -49.00
CA LYS A 112 11.75 26.90 -50.22
C LYS A 112 10.50 27.73 -50.47
N GLU A 113 9.71 28.00 -49.44
CA GLU A 113 8.52 28.87 -49.53
C GLU A 113 8.90 30.30 -49.94
N ILE A 114 9.99 30.85 -49.40
CA ILE A 114 10.53 32.15 -49.81
C ILE A 114 10.97 32.14 -51.28
N ASP A 115 11.69 31.11 -51.71
CA ASP A 115 12.16 30.99 -53.10
C ASP A 115 10.98 30.84 -54.10
N GLU A 116 9.93 30.12 -53.71
CA GLU A 116 8.69 29.98 -54.51
C GLU A 116 7.93 31.31 -54.61
N LEU A 117 7.87 32.09 -53.52
CA LEU A 117 7.31 33.44 -53.53
C LEU A 117 8.13 34.41 -54.38
N MET A 118 9.46 34.34 -54.35
CA MET A 118 10.30 35.15 -55.23
C MET A 118 10.08 34.81 -56.70
N LYS A 119 10.00 33.52 -57.06
CA LYS A 119 9.76 33.09 -58.45
C LYS A 119 8.40 33.52 -58.99
N THR A 120 7.38 33.57 -58.13
CA THR A 120 6.04 34.04 -58.51
C THR A 120 5.99 35.56 -58.65
N LEU A 121 6.80 36.30 -57.91
CA LEU A 121 6.98 37.76 -58.06
C LEU A 121 7.85 38.13 -59.29
N GLU A 122 8.79 37.27 -59.67
CA GLU A 122 9.73 37.50 -60.79
C GLU A 122 9.25 36.97 -62.16
N SER A 123 8.19 36.16 -62.20
CA SER A 123 7.65 35.69 -63.48
C SER A 123 6.89 36.81 -64.20
N PRO A 124 7.21 37.12 -65.47
CA PRO A 124 6.40 38.06 -66.24
C PRO A 124 4.98 37.50 -66.38
N PRO A 125 3.94 38.34 -66.47
CA PRO A 125 2.60 37.87 -66.77
C PRO A 125 2.63 37.29 -68.20
N TYR A 126 2.82 35.97 -68.29
CA TYR A 126 2.83 35.29 -69.58
C TYR A 126 1.46 35.38 -70.23
N THR A 127 1.49 35.80 -71.49
CA THR A 127 0.45 35.71 -72.49
C THR A 127 0.05 34.25 -72.71
N ASN A 128 -0.91 33.74 -71.93
CA ASN A 128 -1.50 32.44 -72.22
C ASN A 128 -2.51 32.59 -73.38
N SER A 129 -2.45 31.68 -74.35
CA SER A 129 -3.52 31.59 -75.35
C SER A 129 -4.80 31.10 -74.68
N ALA A 130 -5.96 31.48 -75.23
CA ALA A 130 -7.26 31.11 -74.65
C ALA A 130 -7.46 29.59 -74.54
N ASP A 131 -6.83 28.80 -75.42
CA ASP A 131 -6.91 27.35 -75.44
C ASP A 131 -6.19 26.70 -74.25
N GLU A 132 -5.02 27.20 -73.87
CA GLU A 132 -4.29 26.69 -72.68
C GLU A 132 -5.02 26.98 -71.37
N VAL A 133 -5.74 28.11 -71.31
CA VAL A 133 -6.59 28.45 -70.16
C VAL A 133 -7.78 27.49 -70.10
N TRP A 134 -8.36 27.15 -71.24
CA TRP A 134 -9.50 26.24 -71.33
C TRP A 134 -9.15 24.80 -70.94
N ASP A 135 -7.98 24.31 -71.35
CA ASP A 135 -7.51 22.98 -70.96
C ASP A 135 -7.24 22.88 -69.46
N LYS A 136 -6.66 23.93 -68.85
CA LYS A 136 -6.50 24.01 -67.39
C LYS A 136 -7.82 24.02 -66.65
N ILE A 137 -8.84 24.71 -67.17
CA ILE A 137 -10.19 24.72 -66.56
C ILE A 137 -10.79 23.32 -66.56
N LYS A 138 -10.67 22.57 -67.67
CA LYS A 138 -11.15 21.18 -67.74
C LYS A 138 -10.41 20.25 -66.78
N GLU A 139 -9.10 20.40 -66.67
CA GLU A 139 -8.28 19.64 -65.72
C GLU A 139 -8.70 19.94 -64.28
N CYS A 140 -8.89 21.22 -63.93
CA CYS A 140 -9.40 21.63 -62.62
C CYS A 140 -10.78 21.04 -62.32
N GLN A 141 -11.68 21.00 -63.31
CA GLN A 141 -13.01 20.41 -63.14
C GLN A 141 -12.93 18.90 -62.88
N SER A 142 -12.14 18.17 -63.68
CA SER A 142 -11.91 16.73 -63.48
C SER A 142 -11.32 16.43 -62.09
N ASN A 143 -10.32 17.21 -61.66
CA ASN A 143 -9.70 17.06 -60.35
C ASN A 143 -10.70 17.36 -59.22
N THR A 144 -11.58 18.35 -59.41
CA THR A 144 -12.63 18.69 -58.44
C THR A 144 -13.66 17.57 -58.32
N ASP A 145 -14.07 16.97 -59.43
CA ASP A 145 -15.03 15.85 -59.43
C ASP A 145 -14.45 14.58 -58.77
N GLN A 146 -13.17 14.29 -59.02
CA GLN A 146 -12.46 13.21 -58.34
C GLN A 146 -12.33 13.46 -56.83
N LEU A 147 -11.97 14.69 -56.44
CA LEU A 147 -11.88 15.07 -55.03
C LEU A 147 -13.25 14.96 -54.33
N ASN A 148 -14.32 15.43 -54.96
CA ASN A 148 -15.67 15.33 -54.43
C ASN A 148 -16.11 13.87 -54.24
N SER A 149 -15.76 12.99 -55.18
CA SER A 149 -16.03 11.55 -55.08
C SER A 149 -15.29 10.92 -53.88
N ALA A 150 -14.00 11.24 -53.72
CA ALA A 150 -13.19 10.78 -52.59
C ALA A 150 -13.72 11.31 -51.23
N ILE A 151 -14.16 12.57 -51.18
CA ILE A 151 -14.79 13.16 -49.99
C ILE A 151 -16.06 12.40 -49.63
N TYR A 152 -16.89 12.05 -50.61
CA TYR A 152 -18.13 11.33 -50.38
C TYR A 152 -17.89 9.91 -49.85
N GLU A 153 -16.91 9.19 -50.42
CA GLU A 153 -16.50 7.86 -49.94
C GLU A 153 -15.96 7.92 -48.50
N ALA A 154 -15.04 8.84 -48.22
CA ALA A 154 -14.49 9.02 -46.88
C ALA A 154 -15.56 9.38 -45.84
N HIS A 155 -16.55 10.20 -46.22
CA HIS A 155 -17.68 10.52 -45.35
C HIS A 155 -18.56 9.29 -45.07
N GLY A 156 -18.75 8.41 -46.07
CA GLY A 156 -19.42 7.13 -45.92
C GLY A 156 -18.70 6.21 -44.92
N GLU A 157 -17.38 6.06 -45.07
CA GLU A 157 -16.55 5.28 -44.15
C GLU A 157 -16.60 5.83 -42.72
N LEU A 158 -16.51 7.16 -42.57
CA LEU A 158 -16.57 7.82 -41.28
C LEU A 158 -17.93 7.60 -40.59
N THR A 159 -19.02 7.60 -41.36
CA THR A 159 -20.36 7.31 -40.85
C THR A 159 -20.47 5.85 -40.38
N GLN A 160 -19.93 4.90 -41.14
CA GLN A 160 -19.90 3.49 -40.72
C GLN A 160 -19.05 3.28 -39.46
N LEU A 161 -17.88 3.95 -39.38
CA LEU A 161 -16.99 3.89 -38.23
C LEU A 161 -17.67 4.47 -36.98
N LYS A 162 -18.37 5.60 -37.12
CA LYS A 162 -19.15 6.21 -36.03
C LYS A 162 -20.21 5.26 -35.48
N THR A 163 -20.96 4.57 -36.35
CA THR A 163 -21.96 3.57 -35.94
C THR A 163 -21.32 2.39 -35.22
N LYS A 164 -20.18 1.89 -35.71
CA LYS A 164 -19.41 0.83 -35.03
C LYS A 164 -18.90 1.29 -33.67
N CYS A 165 -18.40 2.52 -33.55
CA CYS A 165 -17.92 3.10 -32.30
C CYS A 165 -19.03 3.18 -31.25
N ASN A 166 -20.21 3.70 -31.63
CA ASN A 166 -21.37 3.79 -30.73
C ASN A 166 -21.79 2.41 -30.20
N SER A 167 -21.92 1.41 -31.08
CA SER A 167 -22.28 0.05 -30.65
C SER A 167 -21.20 -0.61 -29.77
N SER A 168 -19.92 -0.29 -29.99
CA SER A 168 -18.83 -0.75 -29.13
C SER A 168 -18.87 -0.10 -27.75
N GLN A 169 -19.22 1.19 -27.68
CA GLN A 169 -19.38 1.93 -26.43
C GLN A 169 -20.52 1.37 -25.56
N GLU A 170 -21.63 0.96 -26.17
CA GLU A 170 -22.72 0.27 -25.48
C GLU A 170 -22.25 -1.07 -24.90
N LYS A 171 -21.61 -1.91 -25.72
CA LYS A 171 -21.05 -3.20 -25.25
C LYS A 171 -20.04 -3.02 -24.11
N PHE A 172 -19.22 -1.97 -24.19
CA PHE A 172 -18.26 -1.65 -23.13
C PHE A 172 -18.98 -1.25 -21.83
N ARG A 173 -20.06 -0.47 -21.93
CA ARG A 173 -20.88 -0.10 -20.76
C ARG A 173 -21.47 -1.33 -20.09
N ASP A 174 -22.01 -2.26 -20.88
CA ASP A 174 -22.56 -3.53 -20.36
C ASP A 174 -21.48 -4.36 -19.65
N LEU A 175 -20.28 -4.44 -20.23
CA LEU A 175 -19.15 -5.14 -19.61
C LEU A 175 -18.73 -4.52 -18.28
N VAL A 176 -18.67 -3.18 -18.21
CA VAL A 176 -18.36 -2.46 -16.96
C VAL A 176 -19.43 -2.72 -15.89
N GLU A 177 -20.70 -2.80 -16.27
CA GLU A 177 -21.78 -3.12 -15.34
C GLU A 177 -21.69 -4.56 -14.83
N VAL A 178 -21.40 -5.52 -15.71
CA VAL A 178 -21.14 -6.93 -15.33
C VAL A 178 -19.96 -7.03 -14.37
N GLU A 179 -18.88 -6.29 -14.61
CA GLU A 179 -17.71 -6.26 -13.73
C GLU A 179 -18.05 -5.68 -12.35
N ARG A 180 -18.77 -4.55 -12.31
CA ARG A 180 -19.26 -3.96 -11.04
C ARG A 180 -20.11 -4.94 -10.25
N ASN A 181 -21.03 -5.63 -10.91
CA ASN A 181 -21.90 -6.63 -10.29
C ASN A 181 -21.10 -7.82 -9.75
N LYS A 182 -20.10 -8.31 -10.50
CA LYS A 182 -19.18 -9.38 -10.04
C LYS A 182 -18.36 -8.92 -8.83
N ASN A 183 -17.81 -7.71 -8.86
CA ASN A 183 -17.03 -7.15 -7.75
C ASN A 183 -17.88 -6.96 -6.49
N GLN A 184 -19.14 -6.52 -6.62
CA GLN A 184 -20.05 -6.42 -5.48
C GLN A 184 -20.35 -7.80 -4.86
N LYS A 185 -20.57 -8.83 -5.69
CA LYS A 185 -20.73 -10.21 -5.22
C LYS A 185 -19.48 -10.74 -4.52
N LEU A 186 -18.29 -10.49 -5.07
CA LEU A 186 -17.02 -10.90 -4.44
C LEU A 186 -16.79 -10.21 -3.09
N LYS A 187 -17.12 -8.91 -2.97
CA LYS A 187 -17.07 -8.20 -1.68
C LYS A 187 -17.97 -8.84 -0.62
N LYS A 188 -19.22 -9.18 -0.99
CA LYS A 188 -20.16 -9.91 -0.14
C LYS A 188 -19.58 -11.24 0.35
N ILE A 189 -19.06 -12.06 -0.58
CA ILE A 189 -18.43 -13.35 -0.26
C ILE A 189 -17.22 -13.18 0.66
N SER A 190 -16.35 -12.22 0.36
CA SER A 190 -15.13 -11.95 1.14
C SER A 190 -15.45 -11.55 2.58
N ALA A 191 -16.41 -10.63 2.78
CA ALA A 191 -16.86 -10.21 4.11
C ALA A 191 -17.45 -11.38 4.90
N THR A 192 -18.30 -12.20 4.27
CA THR A 192 -18.87 -13.41 4.89
C THR A 192 -17.78 -14.42 5.28
N LEU A 193 -16.78 -14.66 4.42
CA LEU A 193 -15.66 -15.57 4.73
C LEU A 193 -14.79 -15.07 5.88
N GLN A 194 -14.49 -13.77 5.94
CA GLN A 194 -13.74 -13.19 7.05
C GLN A 194 -14.49 -13.32 8.38
N PHE A 195 -15.81 -13.14 8.37
CA PHE A 195 -16.65 -13.34 9.54
C PHE A 195 -16.62 -14.80 10.02
N ILE A 196 -16.79 -15.78 9.11
CA ILE A 196 -16.69 -17.21 9.42
C ILE A 196 -15.30 -17.56 10.00
N GLN A 197 -14.22 -17.01 9.43
CA GLN A 197 -12.85 -17.23 9.93
C GLN A 197 -12.66 -16.68 11.35
N ASN A 198 -13.24 -15.51 11.66
CA ASN A 198 -13.17 -14.92 12.99
C ASN A 198 -13.96 -15.74 14.02
N LEU A 199 -15.13 -16.27 13.64
CA LEU A 199 -15.87 -17.23 14.48
C LEU A 199 -15.04 -18.49 14.77
N LYS A 200 -14.38 -19.07 13.76
CA LYS A 200 -13.51 -20.24 13.92
C LYS A 200 -12.27 -19.98 14.81
N LYS A 201 -11.78 -18.74 14.88
CA LYS A 201 -10.65 -18.39 15.77
C LYS A 201 -11.07 -18.29 17.25
N GLY A 202 -12.29 -17.82 17.53
CA GLY A 202 -12.83 -17.75 18.89
C GLY A 202 -13.09 -19.12 19.54
N THR A 203 -13.31 -20.17 18.73
CA THR A 203 -13.41 -21.54 19.23
C THR A 203 -12.10 -22.12 19.77
N ASN A 204 -10.94 -21.46 19.56
CA ASN A 204 -9.63 -21.88 20.08
C ASN A 204 -9.27 -21.23 21.44
N GLY A 205 -10.26 -20.93 22.30
CA GLY A 205 -10.02 -20.62 23.71
C GLY A 205 -9.83 -19.14 24.08
N LYS A 206 -10.08 -18.20 23.17
CA LYS A 206 -10.26 -16.78 23.51
C LYS A 206 -11.71 -16.39 23.19
N ALA A 207 -12.45 -15.91 24.19
CA ALA A 207 -13.80 -15.40 23.98
C ALA A 207 -13.77 -14.32 22.89
N ASN A 208 -14.59 -14.49 21.84
CA ASN A 208 -14.77 -13.44 20.85
C ASN A 208 -15.46 -12.25 21.51
N ASP A 209 -14.96 -11.04 21.27
CA ASP A 209 -15.62 -9.80 21.71
C ASP A 209 -16.97 -9.68 20.98
N GLU A 210 -18.05 -9.69 21.76
CA GLU A 210 -19.43 -9.58 21.27
C GLU A 210 -19.66 -8.27 20.51
N GLY A 211 -18.97 -7.19 20.91
CA GLY A 211 -19.04 -5.89 20.23
C GLY A 211 -18.43 -5.92 18.83
N ASP A 212 -17.29 -6.60 18.66
CA ASP A 212 -16.60 -6.76 17.36
C ASP A 212 -17.39 -7.68 16.41
N LEU A 213 -18.01 -8.74 16.95
CA LEU A 213 -18.89 -9.62 16.17
C LEU A 213 -20.13 -8.89 15.69
N LYS A 214 -20.79 -8.12 16.56
CA LYS A 214 -21.99 -7.34 16.21
C LYS A 214 -21.68 -6.32 15.12
N LYS A 215 -20.57 -5.59 15.24
CA LYS A 215 -20.13 -4.62 14.24
C LYS A 215 -19.84 -5.27 12.88
N LYS A 216 -19.16 -6.42 12.85
CA LYS A 216 -18.92 -7.17 11.59
C LYS A 216 -20.20 -7.72 10.97
N LEU A 217 -21.19 -8.06 11.79
CA LEU A 217 -22.51 -8.49 11.33
C LEU A 217 -23.30 -7.33 10.70
N GLU A 218 -23.21 -6.14 11.30
CA GLU A 218 -23.76 -4.89 10.73
C GLU A 218 -23.07 -4.54 9.41
N GLU A 219 -21.73 -4.60 9.33
CA GLU A 219 -20.96 -4.37 8.10
C GLU A 219 -21.33 -5.38 6.99
N ILE A 220 -21.61 -6.64 7.32
CA ILE A 220 -22.15 -7.62 6.37
C ILE A 220 -23.56 -7.24 5.95
N ASN A 221 -24.45 -6.95 6.90
CA ASN A 221 -25.86 -6.62 6.62
C ASN A 221 -25.99 -5.40 5.71
N ASP A 222 -25.13 -4.39 5.90
CA ASP A 222 -25.08 -3.19 5.05
C ASP A 222 -24.63 -3.49 3.61
N LEU A 223 -23.85 -4.55 3.39
CA LEU A 223 -23.51 -4.98 2.03
C LEU A 223 -24.70 -5.66 1.33
N TYR A 224 -25.62 -6.27 2.07
CA TYR A 224 -26.78 -7.01 1.53
C TYR A 224 -28.08 -6.19 1.43
N ARG A 225 -28.15 -5.02 2.09
CA ARG A 225 -29.15 -3.98 1.80
C ARG A 225 -28.91 -3.32 0.45
#